data_AF-A0A960SHW5-F1
#
_entry.id   AF-A0A960SHW5-F1
#
_cell.length_a   1.000
_cell.length_b   1.000
_cell.length_c   1.000
_cell.angle_alpha   90.00
_cell.angle_beta   90.00
_cell.angle_gamma   90.00
#
_symmetry.space_group_name_H-M   'P 1'
#
loop_
_entity.id
_entity.type
_entity.pdbx_description
1 polymer ?
#
loop_
_entity_poly.entity_id
_entity_poly.type
_entity_poly.pdbx_seq_one_letter_code
_entity_poly.pdbx_strand_id
1 'polypeptide(L)'
;SFKNIAVNPAVAYHHGKFTMIAKGDDIRHEDWFRIQLVCHANSATGPFAFQEQAIYDKAQTEDACIWYDKGQNRFHSLVHVMGKPELARLVSPDGITWREGTPFVFMQKTFTLDDGQVWKPKRVERPFVLTDNRGHPEWLYLAVFDEDTSGNIAVSLK
;
A
#
# COMPACT_ATOMS: atom_id res chain seq x y z
N SER A 1 3.67 -17.34 -7.30
CA SER A 1 3.06 -17.37 -8.64
C SER A 1 1.59 -16.96 -8.56
N PHE A 2 1.00 -16.38 -9.60
CA PHE A 2 -0.38 -15.85 -9.61
C PHE A 2 -1.18 -16.34 -10.81
N LYS A 3 -2.52 -16.26 -10.72
CA LYS A 3 -3.43 -16.60 -11.83
C LYS A 3 -3.65 -15.42 -12.76
N ASN A 4 -4.09 -14.29 -12.21
CA ASN A 4 -4.35 -13.04 -12.93
C ASN A 4 -3.66 -11.88 -12.22
N ILE A 5 -3.14 -10.91 -12.98
CA ILE A 5 -2.86 -9.57 -12.48
C ILE A 5 -4.01 -8.70 -12.92
N ALA A 6 -4.68 -8.08 -11.95
CA ALA A 6 -5.97 -7.48 -12.21
C ALA A 6 -5.86 -5.96 -12.38
N VAL A 7 -5.38 -5.22 -11.37
CA VAL A 7 -5.61 -3.76 -11.30
C VAL A 7 -4.78 -3.08 -10.19
N ASN A 8 -4.92 -1.76 -10.07
CA ASN A 8 -4.44 -0.89 -8.98
C ASN A 8 -2.93 -0.94 -8.69
N PRO A 9 -2.06 -0.70 -9.70
CA PRO A 9 -0.63 -0.63 -9.44
C PRO A 9 -0.25 0.64 -8.67
N ALA A 10 0.76 0.53 -7.80
CA ALA A 10 1.47 1.67 -7.23
C ALA A 10 2.97 1.54 -7.57
N VAL A 11 3.62 2.65 -7.93
CA VAL A 11 4.99 2.65 -8.43
C VAL A 11 5.86 3.67 -7.70
N ALA A 12 7.09 3.26 -7.40
CA ALA A 12 8.15 4.13 -6.91
C ALA A 12 9.36 4.04 -7.86
N TYR A 13 9.98 5.19 -8.14
CA TYR A 13 11.23 5.26 -8.88
C TYR A 13 12.38 5.56 -7.92
N HIS A 14 13.43 4.73 -7.98
CA HIS A 14 14.62 4.91 -7.15
C HIS A 14 15.86 4.39 -7.90
N HIS A 15 16.91 5.21 -7.99
CA HIS A 15 18.21 4.88 -8.62
C HIS A 15 18.10 4.18 -9.99
N GLY A 16 17.33 4.74 -10.93
CA GLY A 16 17.22 4.19 -12.28
C GLY A 16 16.26 2.99 -12.41
N LYS A 17 15.61 2.57 -11.32
CA LYS A 17 14.74 1.41 -11.28
C LYS A 17 13.33 1.81 -10.87
N PHE A 18 12.34 1.33 -11.63
CA PHE A 18 10.93 1.39 -11.26
C PHE A 18 10.60 0.13 -10.47
N THR A 19 10.03 0.31 -9.28
CA THR A 19 9.48 -0.75 -8.44
C THR A 19 8.00 -0.53 -8.35
N MET A 20 7.22 -1.48 -8.87
CA MET A 20 5.77 -1.44 -8.89
C MET A 20 5.21 -2.56 -8.02
N ILE A 21 4.19 -2.27 -7.23
CA ILE A 21 3.36 -3.26 -6.56
C ILE A 21 2.04 -3.32 -7.32
N ALA A 22 1.61 -4.51 -7.72
CA ALA A 22 0.34 -4.73 -8.41
C ALA A 22 -0.47 -5.84 -7.74
N LYS A 23 -1.80 -5.68 -7.77
CA LYS A 23 -2.73 -6.67 -7.23
C LYS A 23 -2.86 -7.86 -8.18
N GLY A 24 -2.78 -9.06 -7.64
CA GLY A 24 -3.08 -10.30 -8.34
C GLY A 24 -3.82 -11.31 -7.46
N ASP A 25 -4.15 -12.45 -8.05
CA ASP A 25 -4.80 -13.57 -7.37
C ASP A 25 -3.78 -14.69 -7.09
N ASP A 26 -3.74 -15.17 -5.86
CA ASP A 26 -2.85 -16.24 -5.44
C ASP A 26 -3.26 -17.57 -6.07
N ILE A 27 -2.31 -18.22 -6.77
CA ILE A 27 -2.56 -19.49 -7.43
C ILE A 27 -2.82 -20.65 -6.45
N ARG A 28 -2.33 -20.52 -5.22
CA ARG A 28 -2.40 -21.55 -4.18
C ARG A 28 -3.81 -21.71 -3.60
N HIS A 29 -4.71 -20.76 -3.86
CA HIS A 29 -6.08 -20.78 -3.39
C HIS A 29 -7.03 -21.08 -4.55
N GLU A 30 -8.01 -21.96 -4.33
CA GLU A 30 -9.06 -22.24 -5.31
C GLU A 30 -9.98 -21.02 -5.47
N ASP A 31 -10.43 -20.45 -4.34
CA ASP A 31 -11.20 -19.21 -4.26
C ASP A 31 -10.35 -17.96 -4.44
N TRP A 32 -11.02 -16.81 -4.64
CA TRP A 32 -10.34 -15.51 -4.74
C TRP A 32 -9.56 -15.19 -3.46
N PHE A 33 -8.24 -15.15 -3.60
CA PHE A 33 -7.31 -14.72 -2.57
C PHE A 33 -6.37 -13.66 -3.13
N ARG A 34 -6.63 -12.41 -2.76
CA ARG A 34 -5.94 -11.24 -3.32
C ARG A 34 -4.59 -11.04 -2.64
N ILE A 35 -3.55 -10.94 -3.46
CA ILE A 35 -2.16 -10.71 -3.05
C ILE A 35 -1.59 -9.48 -3.75
N GLN A 36 -0.52 -8.95 -3.19
CA GLN A 36 0.24 -7.83 -3.75
C GLN A 36 1.62 -8.33 -4.18
N LEU A 37 1.91 -8.23 -5.47
CA LEU A 37 3.15 -8.70 -6.08
C LEU A 37 4.02 -7.52 -6.48
N VAL A 38 5.33 -7.67 -6.32
CA VAL A 38 6.26 -6.64 -6.77
C VAL A 38 6.82 -7.00 -8.14
N CYS A 39 7.02 -5.99 -8.98
CA CYS A 39 7.70 -6.11 -10.25
C CYS A 39 8.63 -4.93 -10.48
N HIS A 40 9.62 -5.12 -11.34
CA HIS A 40 10.63 -4.10 -11.62
C HIS A 40 10.88 -3.89 -13.10
N ALA A 41 11.20 -2.66 -13.47
CA ALA A 41 11.64 -2.28 -14.80
C ALA A 41 12.73 -1.21 -14.75
N ASN A 42 13.54 -1.14 -15.80
CA ASN A 42 14.50 -0.05 -16.01
C ASN A 42 13.90 1.11 -16.82
N SER A 43 12.66 0.96 -17.32
CA SER A 43 11.90 1.97 -18.05
C SER A 43 10.49 2.08 -17.48
N ALA A 44 9.91 3.28 -17.50
CA ALA A 44 8.53 3.53 -17.09
C ALA A 44 7.52 2.74 -17.93
N THR A 45 7.89 2.39 -19.16
CA THR A 45 7.06 1.59 -20.09
C THR A 45 7.34 0.09 -20.01
N GLY A 46 8.16 -0.35 -19.07
CA GLY A 46 8.54 -1.76 -18.93
C GLY A 46 9.62 -2.22 -19.92
N PRO A 47 9.77 -3.55 -20.11
CA PRO A 47 8.94 -4.60 -19.51
C PRO A 47 9.15 -4.68 -17.98
N PHE A 48 8.08 -4.99 -17.26
CA PHE A 48 8.13 -5.24 -15.82
C PHE A 48 8.30 -6.73 -15.55
N ALA A 49 9.37 -7.10 -14.84
CA ALA A 49 9.62 -8.47 -14.39
C ALA A 49 9.01 -8.67 -13.00
N PHE A 50 8.01 -9.55 -12.91
CA PHE A 50 7.35 -9.90 -11.65
C PHE A 50 8.17 -10.85 -10.81
N GLN A 51 8.10 -10.65 -9.49
CA GLN A 51 8.58 -11.64 -8.53
C GLN A 51 7.49 -12.67 -8.25
N GLU A 52 7.92 -13.88 -7.87
CA GLU A 52 6.99 -14.96 -7.55
C GLU A 52 6.32 -14.79 -6.19
N GLN A 53 7.03 -14.16 -5.25
CA GLN A 53 6.63 -13.99 -3.86
C GLN A 53 5.82 -12.69 -3.68
N ALA A 54 4.70 -12.80 -2.98
CA ALA A 54 3.91 -11.64 -2.57
C ALA A 54 4.63 -10.87 -1.45
N ILE A 55 4.41 -9.56 -1.39
CA ILE A 55 4.99 -8.70 -0.33
C ILE A 55 4.40 -9.02 1.06
N TYR A 56 3.24 -9.69 1.08
CA TYR A 56 2.53 -10.18 2.26
C TYR A 56 1.55 -11.28 1.86
N ASP A 57 1.63 -12.45 2.51
CA ASP A 57 0.85 -13.64 2.17
C ASP A 57 0.11 -14.26 3.37
N LYS A 58 0.14 -13.62 4.54
CA LYS A 58 -0.55 -14.11 5.74
C LYS A 58 -2.06 -13.84 5.73
N ALA A 59 -2.53 -12.91 4.89
CA ALA A 59 -3.95 -12.61 4.69
C ALA A 59 -4.17 -11.90 3.34
N GLN A 60 -5.42 -11.85 2.89
CA GLN A 60 -5.78 -11.11 1.69
C GLN A 60 -5.51 -9.62 1.86
N THR A 61 -4.96 -9.00 0.82
CA THR A 61 -4.61 -7.57 0.83
C THR A 61 -5.04 -6.86 -0.44
N GLU A 62 -5.40 -5.59 -0.29
CA GLU A 62 -5.78 -4.69 -1.38
C GLU A 62 -5.11 -3.31 -1.27
N ASP A 63 -5.18 -2.56 -2.37
CA ASP A 63 -4.84 -1.15 -2.46
C ASP A 63 -3.47 -0.80 -1.87
N ALA A 64 -2.43 -1.42 -2.41
CA ALA A 64 -1.07 -1.11 -2.04
C ALA A 64 -0.69 0.31 -2.46
N CYS A 65 0.03 1.01 -1.59
CA CYS A 65 0.82 2.20 -1.92
C CYS A 65 2.31 1.88 -1.79
N ILE A 66 3.19 2.65 -2.42
CA ILE A 66 4.64 2.48 -2.27
C ILE A 66 5.36 3.83 -2.32
N TRP A 67 6.38 3.99 -1.48
CA TRP A 67 7.35 5.10 -1.59
C TRP A 67 8.73 4.64 -1.10
N TYR A 68 9.74 5.46 -1.39
CA TYR A 68 11.10 5.24 -0.90
C TYR A 68 11.49 6.36 0.08
N ASP A 69 11.90 5.99 1.29
CA ASP A 69 12.39 6.89 2.32
C ASP A 69 13.92 6.90 2.30
N LYS A 70 14.52 8.04 1.93
CA LYS A 70 15.99 8.20 1.83
C LYS A 70 16.64 8.29 3.21
N GLY A 71 15.95 8.82 4.22
CA GLY A 71 16.48 8.90 5.58
C GLY A 71 16.59 7.51 6.21
N GLN A 72 15.66 6.62 5.88
CA GLN A 72 15.64 5.25 6.35
C GLN A 72 16.30 4.23 5.39
N ASN A 73 16.66 4.67 4.18
CA ASN A 73 17.26 3.87 3.11
C ASN A 73 16.44 2.60 2.80
N ARG A 74 15.11 2.74 2.67
CA ARG A 74 14.20 1.63 2.40
C ARG A 74 12.90 2.07 1.72
N PHE A 75 12.31 1.13 1.00
CA PHE A 75 10.93 1.21 0.55
C PHE A 75 9.96 0.97 1.70
N HIS A 76 8.82 1.62 1.60
CA HIS A 76 7.65 1.40 2.44
C HIS A 76 6.45 1.14 1.55
N SER A 77 5.50 0.36 2.06
CA SER A 77 4.20 0.16 1.46
C SER A 77 3.12 0.16 2.54
N LEU A 78 1.97 0.76 2.25
CA LEU A 78 0.76 0.55 3.02
C LEU A 78 -0.18 -0.36 2.23
N VAL A 79 -0.86 -1.27 2.92
CA VAL A 79 -1.87 -2.15 2.33
C VAL A 79 -3.12 -2.19 3.21
N HIS A 80 -4.28 -2.34 2.58
CA HIS A 80 -5.48 -2.75 3.29
C HIS A 80 -5.46 -4.26 3.49
N VAL A 81 -5.42 -4.73 4.73
CA VAL A 81 -5.65 -6.14 5.05
C VAL A 81 -7.15 -6.39 5.17
N MET A 82 -7.69 -7.31 4.38
CA MET A 82 -9.13 -7.59 4.32
C MET A 82 -9.67 -8.00 5.70
N GLY A 83 -10.82 -7.45 6.08
CA GLY A 83 -11.47 -7.72 7.37
C GLY A 83 -10.77 -7.11 8.59
N LYS A 84 -9.73 -6.27 8.39
CA LYS A 84 -9.05 -5.55 9.48
C LYS A 84 -9.42 -4.07 9.49
N PRO A 85 -9.58 -3.46 10.68
CA PRO A 85 -9.87 -2.03 10.83
C PRO A 85 -8.64 -1.14 10.65
N GLU A 86 -7.48 -1.69 10.28
CA GLU A 86 -6.23 -0.96 10.14
C GLU A 86 -5.71 -0.89 8.69
N LEU A 87 -4.84 0.09 8.44
CA LEU A 87 -3.87 0.01 7.35
C LEU A 87 -2.57 -0.59 7.89
N ALA A 88 -2.03 -1.57 7.18
CA ALA A 88 -0.80 -2.24 7.54
C ALA A 88 0.39 -1.65 6.78
N ARG A 89 1.56 -1.63 7.43
CA ARG A 89 2.83 -1.15 6.89
C ARG A 89 3.76 -2.31 6.64
N LEU A 90 4.31 -2.34 5.43
CA LEU A 90 5.36 -3.23 4.99
C LEU A 90 6.60 -2.42 4.62
N VAL A 91 7.78 -3.02 4.74
CA VAL A 91 9.06 -2.38 4.44
C VAL A 91 9.98 -3.31 3.66
N SER A 92 10.83 -2.73 2.83
CA SER A 92 11.85 -3.46 2.08
C SER A 92 13.10 -2.61 1.88
N PRO A 93 14.31 -3.09 2.19
CA PRO A 93 15.53 -2.33 1.95
C PRO A 93 15.87 -2.17 0.46
N ASP A 94 15.43 -3.12 -0.38
CA ASP A 94 15.86 -3.28 -1.77
C ASP A 94 14.68 -3.27 -2.78
N GLY A 95 13.45 -3.23 -2.27
CA GLY A 95 12.22 -3.34 -3.06
C GLY A 95 11.92 -4.79 -3.48
N ILE A 96 12.69 -5.76 -3.00
CA ILE A 96 12.60 -7.18 -3.34
C ILE A 96 12.17 -7.98 -2.13
N THR A 97 12.90 -7.86 -1.03
CA THR A 97 12.61 -8.59 0.21
C THR A 97 11.71 -7.73 1.09
N TRP A 98 10.44 -8.11 1.20
CA TRP A 98 9.45 -7.39 2.00
C TRP A 98 9.19 -8.08 3.33
N ARG A 99 8.91 -7.27 4.35
CA ARG A 99 8.53 -7.73 5.69
C ARG A 99 7.57 -6.75 6.35
N GLU A 100 6.91 -7.20 7.42
CA GLU A 100 6.12 -6.32 8.28
C GLU A 100 6.99 -5.18 8.84
N GLY A 101 6.46 -3.97 8.79
CA GLY A 101 7.06 -2.83 9.46
C GLY A 101 6.97 -2.97 10.98
N THR A 102 7.79 -2.20 11.69
CA THR A 102 7.63 -1.99 13.13
C THR A 102 7.30 -0.52 13.36
N PRO A 103 6.10 -0.18 13.85
CA PRO A 103 4.94 -1.07 14.02
C PRO A 103 4.36 -1.57 12.67
N PHE A 104 3.65 -2.70 12.71
CA PHE A 104 2.94 -3.27 11.55
C PHE A 104 1.65 -2.50 11.26
N VAL A 105 0.89 -2.16 12.30
CA VAL A 105 -0.26 -1.26 12.18
C VAL A 105 0.27 0.15 11.94
N PHE A 106 -0.04 0.72 10.77
CA PHE A 106 0.30 2.10 10.46
C PHE A 106 -0.70 3.07 11.08
N MET A 107 -1.99 2.81 10.88
CA MET A 107 -3.07 3.59 11.45
C MET A 107 -4.34 2.76 11.59
N GLN A 108 -5.18 3.19 12.53
CA GLN A 108 -6.57 2.79 12.60
C GLN A 108 -7.39 3.54 11.54
N LYS A 109 -8.42 2.91 10.97
CA LYS A 109 -9.36 3.53 10.03
C LYS A 109 -10.45 4.32 10.76
N THR A 110 -10.03 5.14 11.71
CA THR A 110 -10.88 5.96 12.57
C THR A 110 -10.25 7.33 12.72
N PHE A 111 -11.06 8.39 12.66
CA PHE A 111 -10.57 9.76 12.60
C PHE A 111 -11.20 10.58 13.72
N THR A 112 -10.38 11.35 14.44
CA THR A 112 -10.88 12.35 15.39
C THR A 112 -11.09 13.66 14.64
N LEU A 113 -12.31 14.19 14.67
CA LEU A 113 -12.68 15.46 14.06
C LEU A 113 -12.28 16.64 14.96
N ASP A 114 -12.30 17.86 14.41
CA ASP A 114 -11.89 19.08 15.13
C ASP A 114 -12.73 19.36 16.39
N ASP A 115 -13.97 18.88 16.43
CA ASP A 115 -14.88 18.97 17.58
C ASP A 115 -14.67 17.86 18.62
N GLY A 116 -13.72 16.95 18.38
CA GLY A 116 -13.40 15.81 19.24
C GLY A 116 -14.24 14.56 18.97
N GLN A 117 -15.22 14.59 18.06
CA GLN A 117 -15.99 13.42 17.68
C GLN A 117 -15.10 12.38 16.99
N VAL A 118 -15.31 11.09 17.29
CA VAL A 118 -14.65 10.00 16.57
C VAL A 118 -15.53 9.54 15.41
N TRP A 119 -15.06 9.78 14.20
CA TRP A 119 -15.67 9.30 12.96
C TRP A 119 -15.08 7.94 12.55
N LYS A 120 -15.97 7.01 12.19
CA LYS A 120 -15.63 5.65 11.74
C LYS A 120 -16.34 5.37 10.42
N PRO A 121 -15.75 5.77 9.28
CA PRO A 121 -16.38 5.58 7.97
C PRO A 121 -16.63 4.11 7.69
N LYS A 122 -17.70 3.79 6.94
CA LYS A 122 -17.97 2.40 6.50
C LYS A 122 -16.81 1.80 5.70
N ARG A 123 -16.14 2.60 4.86
CA ARG A 123 -14.97 2.17 4.07
C ARG A 123 -13.88 3.23 4.08
N VAL A 124 -12.64 2.77 4.19
CA VAL A 124 -11.41 3.57 4.07
C VAL A 124 -10.42 2.75 3.23
N GLU A 125 -10.09 3.25 2.04
CA GLU A 125 -9.41 2.50 0.98
C GLU A 125 -8.39 3.37 0.26
N ARG A 126 -7.62 2.76 -0.67
CA ARG A 126 -6.71 3.46 -1.58
C ARG A 126 -5.74 4.45 -0.90
N PRO A 127 -4.92 3.99 0.06
CA PRO A 127 -3.91 4.85 0.66
C PRO A 127 -2.96 5.40 -0.40
N PHE A 128 -2.63 6.69 -0.30
CA PHE A 128 -1.56 7.31 -1.06
C PHE A 128 -0.77 8.25 -0.16
N VAL A 129 0.54 8.03 -0.06
CA VAL A 129 1.42 8.81 0.81
C VAL A 129 2.12 9.87 -0.03
N LEU A 130 1.95 11.13 0.37
CA LEU A 130 2.75 12.24 -0.12
C LEU A 130 3.96 12.43 0.82
N THR A 131 5.14 12.51 0.22
CA THR A 131 6.40 12.63 0.96
C THR A 131 7.10 13.95 0.69
N ASP A 132 7.97 14.36 1.62
CA ASP A 132 8.95 15.42 1.38
C ASP A 132 10.03 14.98 0.36
N ASN A 133 11.00 15.86 0.10
CA ASN A 133 12.12 15.57 -0.83
C ASN A 133 13.09 14.47 -0.34
N ARG A 134 13.02 14.10 0.94
CA ARG A 134 13.78 12.99 1.54
C ARG A 134 12.96 11.70 1.59
N GLY A 135 11.69 11.71 1.19
CA GLY A 135 10.83 10.53 1.25
C GLY A 135 10.19 10.32 2.62
N HIS A 136 10.28 11.30 3.54
CA HIS A 136 9.54 11.24 4.78
C HIS A 136 8.07 11.52 4.51
N PRO A 137 7.14 10.73 5.06
CA PRO A 137 5.72 10.89 4.81
C PRO A 137 5.18 12.17 5.50
N GLU A 138 4.49 13.03 4.76
CA GLU A 138 3.88 14.27 5.28
C GLU A 138 2.35 14.19 5.34
N TRP A 139 1.74 13.59 4.32
CA TRP A 139 0.29 13.45 4.21
C TRP A 139 -0.09 12.06 3.73
N LEU A 140 -1.20 11.55 4.25
CA LEU A 140 -1.87 10.36 3.75
C LEU A 140 -3.21 10.77 3.14
N TYR A 141 -3.39 10.44 1.87
CA TYR A 141 -4.67 10.57 1.18
C TYR A 141 -5.39 9.22 1.19
N LEU A 142 -6.70 9.26 1.43
CA LEU A 142 -7.55 8.08 1.52
C LEU A 142 -8.87 8.32 0.81
N ALA A 143 -9.37 7.30 0.11
CA ALA A 143 -10.75 7.27 -0.33
C ALA A 143 -11.63 6.79 0.83
N VAL A 144 -12.73 7.48 1.06
CA VAL A 144 -13.71 7.15 2.10
C VAL A 144 -15.10 7.04 1.52
N PHE A 145 -15.88 6.12 2.06
CA PHE A 145 -17.31 6.02 1.79
C PHE A 145 -18.05 5.88 3.11
N ASP A 146 -19.02 6.75 3.33
CA ASP A 146 -19.89 6.74 4.50
C ASP A 146 -21.21 7.45 4.20
N GLU A 147 -22.30 7.05 4.84
CA GLU A 147 -23.64 7.66 4.65
C GLU A 147 -24.00 7.96 3.17
N ASP A 148 -23.75 7.00 2.29
CA ASP A 148 -23.98 7.08 0.83
C ASP A 148 -23.22 8.20 0.11
N THR A 149 -22.21 8.76 0.77
CA THR A 149 -21.29 9.77 0.24
C THR A 149 -19.90 9.17 0.06
N SER A 150 -19.27 9.47 -1.08
CA SER A 150 -17.87 9.12 -1.34
C SER A 150 -17.02 10.39 -1.43
N GLY A 151 -15.79 10.32 -0.94
CA GLY A 151 -14.87 11.44 -0.97
C GLY A 151 -13.43 11.00 -0.76
N ASN A 152 -12.53 11.98 -0.83
CA ASN A 152 -11.14 11.80 -0.44
C ASN A 152 -10.86 12.67 0.78
N ILE A 153 -10.13 12.14 1.74
CA ILE A 153 -9.62 12.88 2.90
C ILE A 153 -8.09 12.93 2.86
N ALA A 154 -7.52 13.94 3.51
CA ALA A 154 -6.09 14.06 3.72
C ALA A 154 -5.82 14.09 5.23
N VAL A 155 -4.92 13.22 5.69
CA VAL A 155 -4.51 13.10 7.09
C VAL A 155 -3.07 13.55 7.22
N SER A 156 -2.81 14.53 8.09
CA SER A 156 -1.44 14.96 8.39
C SER A 156 -0.70 13.83 9.12
N LEU A 157 0.53 13.55 8.70
CA LEU A 157 1.44 12.58 9.35
C LEU A 157 2.57 13.26 10.14
N LYS A 158 2.53 14.59 10.25
CA LYS A 158 3.44 15.40 11.06
C LYS A 158 3.03 15.43 12.52
#